data_AF-A0A925J6E8-F1
#
_entry.id   AF-A0A925J6E8-F1
#
_cell.length_a   1.000
_cell.length_b   1.000
_cell.length_c   1.000
_cell.angle_alpha   90.00
_cell.angle_beta   90.00
_cell.angle_gamma   90.00
#
_symmetry.space_group_name_H-M   'P 1'
#
loop_
_entity.id
_entity.type
_entity.pdbx_description
1 polymer ?
#
loop_
_entity_poly.entity_id
_entity_poly.type
_entity_poly.pdbx_seq_one_letter_code
_entity_poly.pdbx_strand_id
1 'polypeptide(L)'
;MWTNLLTTSASDLGPASIVLRLTAIILLLRPMGPWWVAPFILSIAALALISPRVLFAPGTWYTLAILVAARIIEDWPLADNHIYLLAYWCLAIGLALGSRDGIVDIRRASRLLIGLAFLFAVIWKVALSPDFLDGRFFRVTFLMDPRFENVVLLTGGMTPAQLAESREYLMPLVEGAVLVDEPTLDTSPRFEALVYVSTWGTVFIEAVCALFFLIPLTNRSAVFQHLLLLMFCLVTYALAPVAGFGWLLLTMGIATVDADSRSMRGAYISAWILVLLYDEIPLAGLLVDWFRLAQ
;
A
#
# COMPACT_ATOMS: atom_id res chain seq x y z
N MET A 1 15.03 -19.65 -33.45
CA MET A 1 13.70 -19.45 -32.83
C MET A 1 13.72 -18.54 -31.58
N TRP A 2 14.85 -17.86 -31.26
CA TRP A 2 14.99 -16.99 -30.09
C TRP A 2 15.23 -15.50 -30.41
N THR A 3 15.36 -15.15 -31.70
CA THR A 3 15.77 -13.81 -32.15
C THR A 3 14.62 -12.83 -32.39
N ASN A 4 13.36 -13.27 -32.32
CA ASN A 4 12.19 -12.40 -32.51
C ASN A 4 11.61 -11.82 -31.21
N LEU A 5 12.27 -12.02 -30.06
CA LEU A 5 11.85 -11.47 -28.75
C LEU A 5 12.36 -10.03 -28.50
N LEU A 6 13.02 -9.40 -29.47
CA LEU A 6 13.74 -8.13 -29.28
C LEU A 6 13.21 -6.95 -30.12
N THR A 7 12.03 -7.07 -30.73
CA THR A 7 11.49 -6.02 -31.60
C THR A 7 10.05 -5.64 -31.22
N THR A 8 9.83 -5.26 -29.97
CA THR A 8 8.77 -4.30 -29.65
C THR A 8 9.43 -2.93 -29.56
N SER A 9 9.06 -2.03 -30.48
CA SER A 9 9.62 -0.69 -30.51
C SER A 9 9.27 0.03 -29.20
N ALA A 10 10.26 0.63 -28.53
CA ALA A 10 10.07 1.33 -27.26
C ALA A 10 9.08 2.52 -27.36
N SER A 11 8.72 2.94 -28.57
CA SER A 11 7.76 4.00 -28.86
C SER A 11 6.28 3.58 -28.78
N ASP A 12 5.97 2.27 -28.80
CA ASP A 12 4.57 1.78 -28.85
C ASP A 12 3.97 1.44 -27.48
N LEU A 13 4.74 1.53 -26.40
CA LEU A 13 4.33 1.02 -25.08
C LEU A 13 3.58 2.04 -24.21
N GLY A 14 3.38 3.27 -24.70
CA GLY A 14 2.44 4.24 -24.13
C GLY A 14 2.43 4.31 -22.58
N PRO A 15 1.27 4.18 -21.92
CA PRO A 15 1.14 4.20 -20.45
C PRO A 15 1.93 3.10 -19.71
N ALA A 16 2.24 1.98 -20.36
CA ALA A 16 2.95 0.88 -19.72
C ALA A 16 4.37 1.30 -19.31
N SER A 17 5.03 2.18 -20.08
CA SER A 17 6.34 2.72 -19.72
C SER A 17 6.34 3.43 -18.35
N ILE A 18 5.28 4.17 -18.03
CA ILE A 18 5.12 4.86 -16.74
C ILE A 18 4.97 3.83 -15.62
N VAL A 19 4.12 2.83 -15.83
CA VAL A 19 3.88 1.74 -14.87
C VAL A 19 5.17 0.99 -14.53
N LEU A 20 5.95 0.62 -15.55
CA LEU A 20 7.23 -0.06 -15.35
C LEU A 20 8.25 0.81 -14.61
N ARG A 21 8.36 2.10 -14.98
CA ARG A 21 9.27 3.04 -14.31
C ARG A 21 8.88 3.27 -12.86
N LEU A 22 7.59 3.48 -12.56
CA LEU A 22 7.12 3.64 -11.19
C LEU A 22 7.36 2.37 -10.37
N THR A 23 7.17 1.18 -10.98
CA THR A 23 7.50 -0.10 -10.30
C THR A 23 9.00 -0.20 -10.00
N ALA A 24 9.87 0.19 -10.94
CA ALA A 24 11.31 0.22 -10.70
C ALA A 24 11.71 1.26 -9.64
N ILE A 25 11.03 2.41 -9.57
CA ILE A 25 11.23 3.41 -8.50
C ILE A 25 10.82 2.84 -7.14
N ILE A 26 9.69 2.13 -7.05
CA ILE A 26 9.26 1.44 -5.81
C ILE A 26 10.35 0.46 -5.34
N LEU A 27 10.95 -0.28 -6.28
CA LEU A 27 12.06 -1.21 -6.00
C LEU A 27 13.36 -0.51 -5.57
N LEU A 28 13.53 0.79 -5.82
CA LEU A 28 14.70 1.56 -5.38
C LEU A 28 14.49 2.25 -4.04
N LEU A 29 13.30 2.79 -3.80
CA LEU A 29 13.06 3.67 -2.65
C LEU A 29 12.77 2.93 -1.35
N ARG A 30 12.44 1.63 -1.40
CA ARG A 30 12.05 0.87 -0.21
C ARG A 30 13.18 -0.05 0.25
N PRO A 31 13.25 -0.38 1.55
CA PRO A 31 14.23 -1.36 2.03
C PRO A 31 14.00 -2.67 1.28
N MET A 32 15.02 -3.17 0.58
CA MET A 32 14.91 -4.35 -0.31
C MET A 32 15.38 -5.66 0.35
N GLY A 33 15.19 -5.77 1.67
CA GLY A 33 15.52 -6.98 2.41
C GLY A 33 17.01 -7.07 2.79
N PRO A 34 17.54 -8.29 2.98
CA PRO A 34 18.87 -8.49 3.54
C PRO A 34 19.99 -8.07 2.57
N TRP A 35 21.19 -7.87 3.11
CA TRP A 35 22.37 -7.41 2.38
C TRP A 35 22.75 -8.28 1.16
N TRP A 36 22.34 -9.54 1.12
CA TRP A 36 22.64 -10.46 0.02
C TRP A 36 21.59 -10.44 -1.10
N VAL A 37 20.42 -9.82 -0.88
CA VAL A 37 19.37 -9.64 -1.90
C VAL A 37 19.31 -8.20 -2.38
N ALA A 38 19.36 -7.25 -1.44
CA ALA A 38 19.11 -5.84 -1.70
C ALA A 38 20.00 -5.24 -2.81
N PRO A 39 21.33 -5.47 -2.85
CA PRO A 39 22.18 -4.89 -3.90
C PRO A 39 21.78 -5.33 -5.30
N PHE A 40 21.31 -6.56 -5.47
CA PHE A 40 20.87 -7.07 -6.77
C PHE A 40 19.55 -6.45 -7.20
N ILE A 41 18.57 -6.35 -6.29
CA ILE A 41 17.31 -5.66 -6.58
C ILE A 41 17.58 -4.21 -6.97
N LEU A 42 18.37 -3.49 -6.18
CA LEU A 42 18.69 -2.08 -6.42
C LEU A 42 19.43 -1.90 -7.75
N SER A 43 20.42 -2.74 -8.03
CA SER A 43 21.19 -2.67 -9.28
C SER A 43 20.30 -2.92 -10.50
N ILE A 44 19.43 -3.93 -10.45
CA ILE A 44 18.54 -4.25 -11.56
C ILE A 44 17.50 -3.15 -11.75
N ALA A 45 16.91 -2.62 -10.67
CA ALA A 45 15.95 -1.53 -10.73
C ALA A 45 16.57 -0.23 -11.28
N ALA A 46 17.79 0.11 -10.85
CA ALA A 46 18.54 1.25 -11.40
C ALA A 46 18.84 1.08 -12.89
N LEU A 47 19.33 -0.11 -13.28
CA LEU A 47 19.58 -0.44 -14.69
C LEU A 47 18.30 -0.38 -15.53
N ALA A 48 17.16 -0.83 -15.00
CA ALA A 48 15.86 -0.74 -15.66
C ALA A 48 15.43 0.73 -15.89
N LEU A 49 15.69 1.64 -14.94
CA LEU A 49 15.37 3.06 -15.14
C LEU A 49 16.22 3.74 -16.21
N ILE A 50 17.50 3.39 -16.28
CA ILE A 50 18.48 3.98 -17.20
C ILE A 50 18.34 3.39 -18.62
N SER A 51 18.05 2.09 -18.72
CA SER A 51 18.05 1.36 -19.99
C SER A 51 16.66 0.85 -20.34
N PRO A 52 16.00 1.39 -21.40
CA PRO A 52 14.73 0.86 -21.88
C PRO A 52 14.80 -0.63 -22.23
N ARG A 53 15.95 -1.11 -22.73
CA ARG A 53 16.14 -2.53 -23.04
C ARG A 53 16.00 -3.42 -21.81
N VAL A 54 16.51 -2.97 -20.67
CA VAL A 54 16.39 -3.69 -19.39
C VAL A 54 14.97 -3.55 -18.85
N LEU A 55 14.37 -2.36 -18.93
CA LEU A 55 13.01 -2.11 -18.47
C LEU A 55 11.97 -2.99 -19.15
N PHE A 56 12.09 -3.21 -20.46
CA PHE A 56 11.11 -3.95 -21.25
C PHE A 56 11.49 -5.42 -21.44
N ALA A 57 12.60 -5.89 -20.88
CA ALA A 57 12.97 -7.30 -20.93
C ALA A 57 12.14 -8.12 -19.91
N PRO A 58 11.39 -9.16 -20.33
CA PRO A 58 10.66 -10.04 -19.42
C PRO A 58 11.55 -10.64 -18.32
N GLY A 59 12.79 -11.02 -18.70
CA GLY A 59 13.79 -11.61 -17.81
C GLY A 59 14.12 -10.72 -16.61
N THR A 60 14.21 -9.40 -16.80
CA THR A 60 14.42 -8.44 -15.72
C THR A 60 13.39 -8.61 -14.60
N TRP A 61 12.12 -8.71 -14.99
CA TRP A 61 11.01 -8.78 -14.05
C TRP A 61 10.86 -10.15 -13.40
N TYR A 62 11.20 -11.23 -14.10
CA TYR A 62 11.31 -12.56 -13.47
C TYR A 62 12.43 -12.60 -12.43
N THR A 63 13.61 -12.04 -12.74
CA THR A 63 14.70 -11.97 -11.78
C THR A 63 14.32 -11.13 -10.56
N LEU A 64 13.67 -9.98 -10.77
CA LEU A 64 13.15 -9.16 -9.67
C LEU A 64 12.11 -9.92 -8.83
N ALA A 65 11.18 -10.64 -9.45
CA ALA A 65 10.20 -11.45 -8.72
C ALA A 65 10.86 -12.54 -7.85
N ILE A 66 11.89 -13.22 -8.37
CA ILE A 66 12.66 -14.23 -7.62
C ILE A 66 13.41 -13.59 -6.44
N LEU A 67 14.06 -12.44 -6.67
CA LEU A 67 14.79 -11.74 -5.60
C LEU A 67 13.83 -11.22 -4.51
N VAL A 68 12.68 -10.66 -4.88
CA VAL A 68 11.66 -10.24 -3.90
C VAL A 68 11.10 -11.45 -3.16
N ALA A 69 10.91 -12.61 -3.83
CA ALA A 69 10.52 -13.85 -3.16
C ALA A 69 11.59 -14.36 -2.19
N ALA A 70 12.87 -14.27 -2.56
CA ALA A 70 13.99 -14.62 -1.68
C ALA A 70 14.00 -13.76 -0.40
N ARG A 71 13.73 -12.46 -0.54
CA ARG A 71 13.51 -11.58 0.61
C ARG A 71 12.34 -12.05 1.48
N ILE A 72 11.20 -12.39 0.88
CA ILE A 72 10.02 -12.85 1.63
C ILE A 72 10.33 -14.09 2.47
N ILE A 73 11.12 -15.01 1.93
CA ILE A 73 11.55 -16.23 2.64
C ILE A 73 12.43 -15.88 3.84
N GLU A 74 13.34 -14.91 3.69
CA GLU A 74 14.19 -14.45 4.79
C GLU A 74 13.39 -13.75 5.89
N ASP A 75 12.48 -12.86 5.51
CA ASP A 75 11.65 -12.08 6.43
C ASP A 75 10.49 -12.91 7.00
N TRP A 76 10.33 -14.18 6.63
CA TRP A 76 9.19 -15.01 7.02
C TRP A 76 9.12 -15.23 8.54
N PRO A 77 7.94 -15.11 9.19
CA PRO A 77 6.61 -14.79 8.63
C PRO A 77 6.24 -13.28 8.68
N LEU A 78 7.22 -12.42 8.94
CA LEU A 78 7.03 -11.00 9.27
C LEU A 78 7.07 -10.07 8.04
N ALA A 79 7.25 -10.60 6.83
CA ALA A 79 7.22 -9.80 5.62
C ALA A 79 5.89 -9.04 5.47
N ASP A 80 5.95 -7.75 5.17
CA ASP A 80 4.74 -6.96 4.95
C ASP A 80 3.94 -7.46 3.73
N ASN A 81 2.61 -7.41 3.81
CA ASN A 81 1.68 -7.85 2.76
C ASN A 81 2.00 -7.27 1.36
N HIS A 82 2.46 -6.02 1.31
CA HIS A 82 2.76 -5.35 0.04
C HIS A 82 4.03 -5.90 -0.65
N ILE A 83 4.91 -6.59 0.05
CA ILE A 83 6.09 -7.25 -0.54
C ILE A 83 5.66 -8.51 -1.30
N TYR A 84 4.73 -9.30 -0.75
CA TYR A 84 4.10 -10.41 -1.48
C TYR A 84 3.43 -9.91 -2.76
N LEU A 85 2.64 -8.84 -2.64
CA LEU A 85 1.99 -8.23 -3.80
C LEU A 85 2.99 -7.72 -4.84
N LEU A 86 4.12 -7.15 -4.40
CA LEU A 86 5.19 -6.70 -5.28
C LEU A 86 5.84 -7.86 -6.04
N ALA A 87 6.08 -9.00 -5.38
CA ALA A 87 6.60 -10.20 -6.04
C ALA A 87 5.65 -10.70 -7.14
N TYR A 88 4.35 -10.81 -6.82
CA TYR A 88 3.32 -11.17 -7.80
C TYR A 88 3.22 -10.15 -8.93
N TRP A 89 3.38 -8.86 -8.62
CA TRP A 89 3.33 -7.80 -9.61
C TRP A 89 4.53 -7.85 -10.57
N CYS A 90 5.74 -8.05 -10.07
CA CYS A 90 6.92 -8.26 -10.92
C CYS A 90 6.75 -9.50 -11.80
N LEU A 91 6.24 -10.60 -11.25
CA LEU A 91 5.96 -11.81 -12.03
C LEU A 91 4.93 -11.54 -13.14
N ALA A 92 3.84 -10.84 -12.81
CA ALA A 92 2.80 -10.46 -13.77
C ALA A 92 3.34 -9.57 -14.90
N ILE A 93 4.21 -8.61 -14.58
CA ILE A 93 4.89 -7.80 -15.59
C ILE A 93 5.76 -8.68 -16.50
N GLY A 94 6.57 -9.57 -15.93
CA GLY A 94 7.41 -10.48 -16.71
C GLY A 94 6.59 -11.34 -17.68
N LEU A 95 5.50 -11.94 -17.19
CA LEU A 95 4.58 -12.73 -18.00
C LEU A 95 3.95 -11.90 -19.12
N ALA A 96 3.48 -10.69 -18.81
CA ALA A 96 2.82 -9.83 -19.77
C ALA A 96 3.78 -9.29 -20.85
N LEU A 97 5.01 -8.92 -20.49
CA LEU A 97 6.02 -8.50 -21.49
C LEU A 97 6.45 -9.65 -22.42
N GLY A 98 6.29 -10.90 -21.98
CA GLY A 98 6.51 -12.09 -22.81
C GLY A 98 5.31 -12.48 -23.67
N SER A 99 4.15 -11.83 -23.51
CA SER A 99 2.93 -12.15 -24.24
C SER A 99 2.79 -11.33 -25.52
N ARG A 100 1.89 -11.76 -26.42
CA ARG A 100 1.61 -11.03 -27.67
C ARG A 100 0.91 -9.69 -27.43
N ASP A 101 0.06 -9.62 -26.41
CA ASP A 101 -0.77 -8.46 -26.08
C ASP A 101 -0.41 -7.89 -24.69
N GLY A 102 0.88 -7.66 -24.45
CA GLY A 102 1.40 -7.37 -23.11
C GLY A 102 0.72 -6.22 -22.36
N ILE A 103 0.28 -5.16 -23.05
CA ILE A 103 -0.46 -4.05 -22.42
C ILE A 103 -1.81 -4.53 -21.85
N VAL A 104 -2.53 -5.36 -22.59
CA VAL A 104 -3.81 -5.92 -22.16
C VAL A 104 -3.61 -6.83 -20.96
N ASP A 105 -2.53 -7.62 -20.96
CA ASP A 105 -2.21 -8.54 -19.87
C ASP A 105 -1.73 -7.80 -18.61
N ILE A 106 -0.92 -6.75 -18.73
CA ILE A 106 -0.57 -5.87 -17.59
C ILE A 106 -1.83 -5.28 -16.98
N ARG A 107 -2.76 -4.76 -17.79
CA ARG A 107 -4.03 -4.21 -17.32
C ARG A 107 -4.87 -5.26 -16.58
N ARG A 108 -5.00 -6.45 -17.15
CA ARG A 108 -5.76 -7.56 -16.56
C ARG A 108 -5.14 -8.01 -15.24
N ALA A 109 -3.83 -8.22 -15.22
CA ALA A 109 -3.11 -8.65 -14.03
C ALA A 109 -3.19 -7.60 -12.93
N SER A 110 -2.97 -6.33 -13.26
CA SER A 110 -3.11 -5.22 -12.32
C SER A 110 -4.51 -5.21 -11.68
N ARG A 111 -5.56 -5.28 -12.50
CA ARG A 111 -6.93 -5.29 -12.02
C ARG A 111 -7.20 -6.47 -11.07
N LEU A 112 -6.77 -7.66 -11.46
CA LEU A 112 -6.94 -8.88 -10.65
C LEU A 112 -6.16 -8.81 -9.34
N LEU A 113 -4.90 -8.36 -9.37
CA LEU A 113 -4.05 -8.25 -8.19
C LEU A 113 -4.60 -7.23 -7.19
N ILE A 114 -5.08 -6.07 -7.65
CA ILE A 114 -5.77 -5.11 -6.79
C ILE A 114 -7.03 -5.74 -6.18
N GLY A 115 -7.90 -6.32 -7.01
CA GLY A 115 -9.16 -6.90 -6.57
C GLY A 115 -8.98 -8.06 -5.57
N LEU A 116 -8.01 -8.95 -5.84
CA LEU A 116 -7.68 -10.07 -4.96
C LEU A 116 -7.01 -9.62 -3.66
N ALA A 117 -6.12 -8.61 -3.71
CA ALA A 117 -5.51 -8.06 -2.51
C ALA A 117 -6.58 -7.53 -1.54
N PHE A 118 -7.55 -6.76 -2.06
CA PHE A 118 -8.66 -6.28 -1.25
C PHE A 118 -9.60 -7.39 -0.79
N LEU A 119 -9.91 -8.37 -1.66
CA LEU A 119 -10.76 -9.50 -1.28
C LEU A 119 -10.14 -10.30 -0.12
N PHE A 120 -8.85 -10.62 -0.21
CA PHE A 120 -8.15 -11.32 0.85
C PHE A 120 -8.02 -10.49 2.13
N ALA A 121 -7.85 -9.17 2.02
CA ALA A 121 -7.89 -8.28 3.16
C ALA A 121 -9.24 -8.33 3.89
N VAL A 122 -10.36 -8.31 3.14
CA VAL A 122 -11.71 -8.44 3.71
C VAL A 122 -11.92 -9.81 4.34
N ILE A 123 -11.53 -10.89 3.66
CA ILE A 123 -11.66 -12.26 4.20
C ILE A 123 -10.87 -12.38 5.51
N TRP A 124 -9.64 -11.86 5.56
CA TRP A 124 -8.84 -11.91 6.77
C TRP A 124 -9.48 -11.14 7.93
N LYS A 125 -9.99 -9.92 7.67
CA LYS A 125 -10.63 -9.09 8.70
C LYS A 125 -11.95 -9.67 9.20
N VAL A 126 -12.80 -10.17 8.30
CA VAL A 126 -14.17 -10.59 8.61
C VAL A 126 -14.24 -12.05 9.06
N ALA A 127 -13.49 -12.94 8.41
CA ALA A 127 -13.60 -14.38 8.64
C ALA A 127 -12.52 -14.95 9.56
N LEU A 128 -11.32 -14.34 9.58
CA LEU A 128 -10.16 -14.92 10.27
C LEU A 128 -9.71 -14.14 11.52
N SER A 129 -10.22 -12.92 11.73
CA SER A 129 -9.75 -12.02 12.79
C SER A 129 -10.92 -11.45 13.62
N PRO A 130 -11.45 -12.20 14.61
CA PRO A 130 -12.50 -11.71 15.50
C PRO A 130 -12.15 -10.38 16.18
N ASP A 131 -10.88 -10.24 16.58
CA ASP A 131 -10.27 -9.06 17.21
C ASP A 131 -10.28 -7.81 16.31
N PHE A 132 -10.46 -7.98 15.01
CA PHE A 132 -10.64 -6.86 14.09
C PHE A 132 -12.07 -6.32 14.19
N LEU A 133 -13.07 -7.21 14.18
CA LEU A 133 -14.50 -6.85 14.13
C LEU A 133 -15.03 -6.21 15.42
N ASP A 134 -14.48 -6.60 16.56
CA ASP A 134 -14.81 -5.98 17.86
C ASP A 134 -14.03 -4.67 18.12
N GLY A 135 -13.18 -4.26 17.18
CA GLY A 135 -12.40 -3.03 17.23
C GLY A 135 -11.15 -3.08 18.09
N ARG A 136 -10.81 -4.21 18.74
CA ARG A 136 -9.57 -4.33 19.52
C ARG A 136 -8.33 -4.02 18.70
N PHE A 137 -8.28 -4.47 17.44
CA PHE A 137 -7.18 -4.16 16.52
C PHE A 137 -6.92 -2.65 16.41
N PHE A 138 -7.95 -1.86 16.08
CA PHE A 138 -7.78 -0.41 15.93
C PHE A 138 -7.58 0.29 17.26
N ARG A 139 -8.21 -0.17 18.35
CA ARG A 139 -7.99 0.37 19.69
C ARG A 139 -6.51 0.25 20.09
N VAL A 140 -5.94 -0.94 19.97
CA VAL A 140 -4.51 -1.17 20.29
C VAL A 140 -3.62 -0.42 19.31
N THR A 141 -3.91 -0.47 18.01
CA THR A 141 -3.11 0.21 16.98
C THR A 141 -3.06 1.72 17.22
N PHE A 142 -4.19 2.37 17.45
CA PHE A 142 -4.23 3.81 17.69
C PHE A 142 -3.51 4.23 18.97
N LEU A 143 -3.59 3.43 20.03
CA LEU A 143 -2.93 3.76 21.29
C LEU A 143 -1.41 3.51 21.22
N MET A 144 -0.98 2.41 20.60
CA MET A 144 0.40 1.93 20.67
C MET A 144 1.28 2.41 19.53
N ASP A 145 0.74 2.64 18.34
CA ASP A 145 1.54 3.00 17.17
C ASP A 145 1.73 4.53 17.09
N PRO A 146 2.97 5.05 17.19
CA PRO A 146 3.25 6.47 17.17
C PRO A 146 2.74 7.20 15.92
N ARG A 147 2.59 6.49 14.80
CA ARG A 147 2.10 7.08 13.54
C ARG A 147 0.68 7.62 13.65
N PHE A 148 -0.12 7.08 14.56
CA PHE A 148 -1.50 7.49 14.77
C PHE A 148 -1.67 8.51 15.90
N GLU A 149 -0.61 8.88 16.60
CA GLU A 149 -0.68 9.79 17.77
C GLU A 149 -1.43 11.07 17.44
N ASN A 150 -1.07 11.74 16.34
CA ASN A 150 -1.74 12.98 15.92
C ASN A 150 -3.23 12.78 15.62
N VAL A 151 -3.59 11.64 15.02
CA VAL A 151 -5.00 11.32 14.72
C VAL A 151 -5.76 11.11 16.03
N VAL A 152 -5.18 10.39 16.98
CA VAL A 152 -5.79 10.13 18.29
C VAL A 152 -5.99 11.40 19.10
N LEU A 153 -5.00 12.30 19.12
CA LEU A 153 -5.10 13.57 19.84
C LEU A 153 -6.12 14.51 19.17
N LEU A 154 -6.07 14.66 17.84
CA LEU A 154 -6.92 15.62 17.12
C LEU A 154 -8.36 15.13 16.92
N THR A 155 -8.53 13.89 16.47
CA THR A 155 -9.85 13.34 16.10
C THR A 155 -10.41 12.45 17.20
N GLY A 156 -9.56 11.64 17.84
CA GLY A 156 -9.95 10.81 18.98
C GLY A 156 -10.21 11.61 20.25
N GLY A 157 -9.76 12.87 20.33
CA GLY A 157 -10.01 13.76 21.47
C GLY A 157 -9.39 13.26 22.77
N MET A 158 -8.32 12.48 22.70
CA MET A 158 -7.54 12.09 23.89
C MET A 158 -6.54 13.18 24.24
N THR A 159 -6.24 13.31 25.53
CA THR A 159 -5.12 14.13 25.99
C THR A 159 -3.79 13.36 25.89
N PRO A 160 -2.64 14.05 25.82
CA PRO A 160 -1.33 13.38 25.87
C PRO A 160 -1.14 12.52 27.13
N ALA A 161 -1.69 12.95 28.27
CA ALA A 161 -1.64 12.20 29.52
C ALA A 161 -2.43 10.88 29.44
N GLN A 162 -3.68 10.93 28.95
CA GLN A 162 -4.50 9.72 28.75
C GLN A 162 -3.86 8.74 27.77
N LEU A 163 -3.23 9.24 26.70
CA LEU A 163 -2.53 8.40 25.73
C LEU A 163 -1.28 7.75 26.34
N ALA A 164 -0.50 8.49 27.13
CA ALA A 164 0.67 7.95 27.82
C ALA A 164 0.28 6.86 28.83
N GLU A 165 -0.76 7.10 29.64
CA GLU A 165 -1.30 6.12 30.59
C GLU A 165 -1.82 4.86 29.87
N SER A 166 -2.55 5.04 28.76
CA SER A 166 -3.03 3.92 27.95
C SER A 166 -1.89 3.08 27.35
N ARG A 167 -0.79 3.72 26.96
CA ARG A 167 0.40 3.02 26.45
C ARG A 167 1.09 2.22 27.54
N GLU A 168 1.27 2.81 28.72
CA GLU A 168 1.85 2.12 29.88
C GLU A 168 1.03 0.89 30.27
N TYR A 169 -0.30 1.01 30.28
CA TYR A 169 -1.21 -0.10 30.53
C TYR A 169 -1.08 -1.24 29.51
N LEU A 170 -0.87 -0.92 28.23
CA LEU A 170 -0.77 -1.89 27.14
C LEU A 170 0.65 -2.47 26.95
N MET A 171 1.64 -2.01 27.72
CA MET A 171 2.97 -2.63 27.71
C MET A 171 2.90 -4.04 28.29
N PRO A 172 3.61 -5.03 27.69
CA PRO A 172 3.66 -6.38 28.25
C PRO A 172 4.18 -6.35 29.68
N LEU A 173 3.44 -6.97 30.60
CA LEU A 173 3.91 -7.17 31.97
C LEU A 173 5.15 -8.06 31.99
N VAL A 174 6.03 -7.81 32.96
CA VAL A 174 7.13 -8.74 33.25
C VAL A 174 6.54 -10.10 33.59
N GLU A 175 7.17 -11.18 33.11
CA GLU A 175 6.68 -12.54 33.30
C GLU A 175 6.41 -12.83 34.80
N GLY A 176 5.19 -13.25 35.12
CA GLY A 176 4.74 -13.51 36.49
C GLY A 176 4.20 -12.30 37.26
N ALA A 177 4.23 -11.09 36.70
CA ALA A 177 3.60 -9.91 37.30
C ALA A 177 2.09 -9.91 37.05
N VAL A 178 1.33 -9.51 38.07
CA VAL A 178 -0.11 -9.28 38.02
C VAL A 178 -0.36 -7.83 38.44
N LEU A 179 -1.21 -7.12 37.69
CA LEU A 179 -1.63 -5.78 38.08
C LEU A 179 -2.41 -5.86 39.39
N VAL A 180 -1.98 -5.10 40.40
CA VAL A 180 -2.64 -5.04 41.71
C VAL A 180 -3.95 -4.28 41.61
N ASP A 181 -3.98 -3.24 40.79
CA ASP A 181 -5.17 -2.48 40.40
C ASP A 181 -5.24 -2.50 38.87
N GLU A 182 -6.33 -3.03 38.29
CA GLU A 182 -6.59 -2.93 36.85
C GLU A 182 -7.05 -1.50 36.54
N PRO A 183 -6.23 -0.67 35.85
CA PRO A 183 -6.68 0.65 35.44
C PRO A 183 -7.79 0.49 34.40
N THR A 184 -8.87 1.26 34.54
CA THR A 184 -9.84 1.39 33.47
C THR A 184 -9.24 2.24 32.36
N LEU A 185 -9.19 1.73 31.13
CA LEU A 185 -8.87 2.54 29.95
C LEU A 185 -9.89 3.67 29.83
N ASP A 186 -9.51 4.88 30.25
CA ASP A 186 -10.31 6.08 30.12
C ASP A 186 -10.26 6.57 28.67
N THR A 187 -11.20 6.09 27.85
CA THR A 187 -11.33 6.49 26.46
C THR A 187 -12.43 7.51 26.27
N SER A 188 -12.21 8.44 25.35
CA SER A 188 -13.22 9.44 25.00
C SER A 188 -14.29 8.82 24.07
N PRO A 189 -15.55 9.32 24.08
CA PRO A 189 -16.55 8.89 23.10
C PRO A 189 -16.15 9.14 21.64
N ARG A 190 -15.30 10.16 21.40
CA ARG A 190 -14.77 10.44 20.04
C ARG A 190 -13.75 9.41 19.62
N PHE A 191 -12.93 8.93 20.55
CA PHE A 191 -11.98 7.85 20.30
C PHE A 191 -12.70 6.55 19.96
N GLU A 192 -13.75 6.20 20.70
CA GLU A 192 -14.55 5.01 20.38
C GLU A 192 -15.26 5.11 19.03
N ALA A 193 -15.75 6.31 18.66
CA ALA A 193 -16.30 6.55 17.33
C ALA A 193 -15.22 6.41 16.23
N LEU A 194 -14.01 6.91 16.46
CA LEU A 194 -12.87 6.74 15.56
C LEU A 194 -12.54 5.26 15.36
N VAL A 195 -12.44 4.48 16.45
CA VAL A 195 -12.23 3.03 16.39
C VAL A 195 -13.32 2.36 15.56
N TYR A 196 -14.59 2.64 15.84
CA TYR A 196 -15.72 2.04 15.12
C TYR A 196 -15.71 2.37 13.63
N VAL A 197 -15.53 3.65 13.28
CA VAL A 197 -15.48 4.12 11.89
C VAL A 197 -14.28 3.53 11.17
N SER A 198 -13.12 3.41 11.82
CA SER A 198 -11.94 2.80 11.20
C SER A 198 -12.12 1.29 10.99
N THR A 199 -12.70 0.56 11.94
CA THR A 199 -13.01 -0.87 11.81
C THR A 199 -13.92 -1.13 10.62
N TRP A 200 -15.14 -0.56 10.65
CA TRP A 200 -16.15 -0.87 9.65
C TRP A 200 -15.95 -0.12 8.34
N GLY A 201 -15.44 1.12 8.41
CA GLY A 201 -15.10 1.91 7.23
C GLY A 201 -14.01 1.25 6.39
N THR A 202 -12.97 0.69 7.02
CA THR A 202 -11.91 -0.04 6.32
C THR A 202 -12.47 -1.30 5.64
N VAL A 203 -13.25 -2.12 6.35
CA VAL A 203 -13.87 -3.33 5.75
C VAL A 203 -14.77 -2.95 4.58
N PHE A 204 -15.59 -1.90 4.74
CA PHE A 204 -16.50 -1.44 3.70
C PHE A 204 -15.75 -0.98 2.45
N ILE A 205 -14.78 -0.06 2.58
CA ILE A 205 -14.06 0.47 1.43
C ILE A 205 -13.25 -0.62 0.71
N GLU A 206 -12.62 -1.53 1.45
CA GLU A 206 -11.90 -2.67 0.87
C GLU A 206 -12.85 -3.62 0.13
N ALA A 207 -14.04 -3.91 0.68
CA ALA A 207 -15.03 -4.76 0.03
C ALA A 207 -15.55 -4.15 -1.27
N VAL A 208 -15.83 -2.84 -1.27
CA VAL A 208 -16.23 -2.14 -2.50
C VAL A 208 -15.09 -2.12 -3.51
N CYS A 209 -13.84 -1.89 -3.08
CA CYS A 209 -12.67 -1.97 -3.96
C CYS A 209 -12.53 -3.36 -4.59
N ALA A 210 -12.62 -4.42 -3.78
CA ALA A 210 -12.56 -5.80 -4.26
C ALA A 210 -13.64 -6.06 -5.32
N LEU A 211 -14.89 -5.68 -5.05
CA LEU A 211 -16.01 -5.86 -5.97
C LEU A 211 -15.76 -5.16 -7.32
N PHE A 212 -15.42 -3.87 -7.28
CA PHE A 212 -15.25 -3.06 -8.49
C PHE A 212 -14.01 -3.46 -9.31
N PHE A 213 -12.95 -3.94 -8.67
CA PHE A 213 -11.78 -4.43 -9.39
C PHE A 213 -11.96 -5.88 -9.90
N LEU A 214 -12.69 -6.76 -9.22
CA LEU A 214 -12.90 -8.13 -9.70
C LEU A 214 -13.94 -8.23 -10.81
N ILE A 215 -14.90 -7.31 -10.87
CA ILE A 215 -15.89 -7.25 -11.95
C ILE A 215 -15.31 -6.45 -13.14
N PRO A 216 -15.35 -6.96 -14.38
CA PRO A 216 -14.96 -6.18 -15.55
C PRO A 216 -16.03 -5.14 -15.86
N LEU A 217 -15.82 -3.91 -15.36
CA LEU A 217 -16.74 -2.79 -15.56
C LEU A 217 -16.43 -2.05 -16.87
N THR A 218 -17.46 -1.47 -17.49
CA THR A 218 -17.34 -0.61 -18.67
C THR A 218 -17.95 0.77 -18.39
N ASN A 219 -17.48 1.78 -19.12
CA ASN A 219 -18.03 3.15 -19.11
C ASN A 219 -17.93 3.84 -17.73
N ARG A 220 -19.01 4.50 -17.27
CA ARG A 220 -19.03 5.34 -16.05
C ARG A 220 -18.62 4.58 -14.78
N SER A 221 -18.88 3.27 -14.72
CA SER A 221 -18.53 2.44 -13.56
C SER A 221 -17.01 2.25 -13.42
N ALA A 222 -16.25 2.32 -14.52
CA ALA A 222 -14.79 2.30 -14.48
C ALA A 222 -14.22 3.59 -13.87
N VAL A 223 -14.86 4.74 -14.08
CA VAL A 223 -14.47 5.99 -13.41
C VAL A 223 -14.65 5.88 -11.90
N PHE A 224 -15.77 5.31 -11.44
CA PHE A 224 -16.02 5.10 -10.02
C PHE A 224 -14.97 4.18 -9.38
N GLN A 225 -14.57 3.10 -10.07
CA GLN A 225 -13.49 2.22 -9.63
C GLN A 225 -12.18 2.99 -9.38
N HIS A 226 -11.82 3.92 -10.27
CA HIS A 226 -10.62 4.73 -10.10
C HIS A 226 -10.74 5.72 -8.94
N LEU A 227 -11.87 6.43 -8.83
CA LEU A 227 -12.14 7.36 -7.75
C LEU A 227 -12.10 6.66 -6.39
N LEU A 228 -12.65 5.44 -6.32
CA LEU A 228 -12.63 4.62 -5.11
C LEU A 228 -11.20 4.23 -4.71
N LEU A 229 -10.37 3.79 -5.66
CA LEU A 229 -8.98 3.43 -5.36
C LEU A 229 -8.15 4.65 -4.93
N LEU A 230 -8.34 5.80 -5.60
CA LEU A 230 -7.68 7.05 -5.24
C LEU A 230 -8.11 7.50 -3.83
N MET A 231 -9.41 7.46 -3.55
CA MET A 231 -9.94 7.81 -2.23
C MET A 231 -9.43 6.87 -1.14
N PHE A 232 -9.40 5.55 -1.40
CA PHE A 232 -8.77 4.58 -0.51
C PHE A 232 -7.32 4.95 -0.20
N CYS A 233 -6.50 5.17 -1.23
CA CYS A 233 -5.10 5.52 -1.02
C CYS A 233 -4.94 6.84 -0.25
N LEU A 234 -5.68 7.88 -0.62
CA LEU A 234 -5.56 9.18 0.05
C LEU A 234 -6.00 9.11 1.52
N VAL A 235 -7.12 8.46 1.82
CA VAL A 235 -7.62 8.35 3.20
C VAL A 235 -6.73 7.45 4.04
N THR A 236 -6.41 6.25 3.55
CA THR A 236 -5.62 5.28 4.32
C THR A 236 -4.21 5.78 4.59
N TYR A 237 -3.52 6.33 3.59
CA TYR A 237 -2.13 6.77 3.77
C TYR A 237 -1.99 8.15 4.41
N ALA A 238 -3.05 8.97 4.43
CA ALA A 238 -3.09 10.15 5.30
C ALA A 238 -3.15 9.76 6.79
N LEU A 239 -3.86 8.69 7.13
CA LEU A 239 -3.98 8.22 8.52
C LEU A 239 -2.78 7.37 8.96
N ALA A 240 -2.27 6.52 8.07
CA ALA A 240 -1.18 5.60 8.34
C ALA A 240 -0.18 5.62 7.17
N PRO A 241 0.92 6.40 7.26
CA PRO A 241 1.91 6.47 6.19
C PRO A 241 2.63 5.12 6.05
N VAL A 242 2.10 4.29 5.16
CA VAL A 242 2.70 3.04 4.68
C VAL A 242 2.85 3.18 3.17
N ALA A 243 3.73 4.09 2.76
CA ALA A 243 3.83 4.54 1.38
C ALA A 243 4.03 3.40 0.35
N GLY A 244 4.76 2.34 0.73
CA GLY A 244 5.07 1.21 -0.16
C GLY A 244 3.85 0.51 -0.74
N PHE A 245 2.81 0.27 0.08
CA PHE A 245 1.57 -0.36 -0.41
C PHE A 245 0.79 0.61 -1.31
N GLY A 246 0.72 1.89 -0.93
CA GLY A 246 0.00 2.91 -1.67
C GLY A 246 0.57 3.16 -3.05
N TRP A 247 1.89 3.29 -3.14
CA TRP A 247 2.57 3.44 -4.42
C TRP A 247 2.34 2.25 -5.34
N LEU A 248 2.35 1.03 -4.80
CA LEU A 248 2.10 -0.17 -5.58
C LEU A 248 0.67 -0.20 -6.12
N LEU A 249 -0.33 0.09 -5.27
CA LEU A 249 -1.73 0.19 -5.69
C LEU A 249 -1.96 1.30 -6.73
N LEU A 250 -1.37 2.47 -6.53
CA LEU A 250 -1.47 3.60 -7.48
C LEU A 250 -0.79 3.30 -8.82
N THR A 251 0.38 2.63 -8.78
CA THR A 251 1.11 2.21 -9.98
C THR A 251 0.32 1.19 -10.80
N MET A 252 -0.25 0.19 -10.12
CA MET A 252 -1.19 -0.74 -10.74
C MET A 252 -2.45 -0.01 -11.23
N GLY A 253 -3.00 0.93 -10.46
CA GLY A 253 -4.14 1.75 -10.86
C GLY A 253 -3.92 2.49 -12.18
N ILE A 254 -2.72 3.02 -12.42
CA ILE A 254 -2.35 3.64 -13.71
C ILE A 254 -2.46 2.65 -14.88
N ALA A 255 -2.11 1.38 -14.67
CA ALA A 255 -2.19 0.35 -15.70
C ALA A 255 -3.63 0.04 -16.13
N THR A 256 -4.61 0.33 -15.28
CA THR A 256 -6.04 0.13 -15.58
C THR A 256 -6.70 1.32 -16.26
N VAL A 257 -6.05 2.49 -16.28
CA VAL A 257 -6.58 3.69 -16.94
C VAL A 257 -6.60 3.52 -18.46
N ASP A 258 -7.70 3.96 -19.08
CA ASP A 258 -7.82 4.01 -20.54
C ASP A 258 -6.75 4.88 -21.20
N ALA A 259 -6.38 4.54 -22.43
CA ALA A 259 -5.29 5.21 -23.15
C ALA A 259 -5.55 6.73 -23.30
N ASP A 260 -6.82 7.10 -23.52
CA ASP A 260 -7.26 8.46 -23.79
C ASP A 260 -7.46 9.32 -22.54
N SER A 261 -7.56 8.70 -21.35
CA SER A 261 -7.87 9.41 -20.10
C SER A 261 -6.62 10.01 -19.44
N ARG A 262 -6.15 11.14 -19.99
CA ARG A 262 -4.98 11.87 -19.46
C ARG A 262 -5.22 12.44 -18.06
N SER A 263 -6.43 12.91 -17.77
CA SER A 263 -6.78 13.49 -16.46
C SER A 263 -6.70 12.46 -15.34
N MET A 264 -7.25 11.26 -15.54
CA MET A 264 -7.21 10.19 -14.54
C MET A 264 -5.78 9.72 -14.29
N ARG A 265 -4.98 9.58 -15.36
CA ARG A 265 -3.56 9.26 -15.23
C ARG A 265 -2.80 10.32 -14.43
N GLY A 266 -3.08 11.60 -14.70
CA GLY A 266 -2.55 12.72 -13.93
C GLY A 266 -2.94 12.62 -12.46
N ALA A 267 -4.20 12.30 -12.14
CA ALA A 267 -4.67 12.14 -10.76
C ALA A 267 -3.92 11.03 -10.01
N TYR A 268 -3.67 9.88 -10.64
CA TYR A 268 -2.85 8.82 -10.04
C TYR A 268 -1.41 9.23 -9.79
N ILE A 269 -0.77 9.89 -10.75
CA ILE A 269 0.62 10.37 -10.60
C ILE A 269 0.70 11.41 -9.48
N SER A 270 -0.25 12.34 -9.44
CA SER A 270 -0.34 13.34 -8.36
C SER A 270 -0.54 12.66 -7.01
N ALA A 271 -1.45 11.69 -6.90
CA ALA A 271 -1.65 10.92 -5.66
C ALA A 271 -0.38 10.15 -5.26
N TRP A 272 0.35 9.59 -6.22
CA TRP A 272 1.61 8.88 -5.98
C TRP A 272 2.67 9.81 -5.38
N ILE A 273 2.82 11.02 -5.94
CA ILE A 273 3.73 12.05 -5.43
C ILE A 273 3.25 12.57 -4.08
N LEU A 274 1.95 12.79 -3.88
CA LEU A 274 1.41 13.25 -2.60
C LEU A 274 1.69 12.27 -1.47
N VAL A 275 1.53 10.97 -1.72
CA VAL A 275 1.89 9.93 -0.74
C VAL A 275 3.38 9.98 -0.41
N LEU A 276 4.25 10.24 -1.39
CA LEU A 276 5.69 10.41 -1.15
C LEU A 276 6.00 11.65 -0.30
N LEU A 277 5.43 12.80 -0.66
CA LEU A 277 5.64 14.04 0.09
C LEU A 277 5.12 13.91 1.52
N TYR A 278 4.02 13.19 1.73
CA TYR A 278 3.46 12.96 3.06
C TYR A 278 4.30 11.99 3.91
N ASP A 279 4.95 11.01 3.30
CA ASP A 279 5.86 10.07 3.99
C ASP A 279 7.13 10.79 4.48
N GLU A 280 7.65 11.73 3.68
CA GLU A 280 8.91 12.44 3.96
C GLU A 280 8.73 13.73 4.77
N ILE A 281 7.55 14.38 4.68
CA ILE A 281 7.27 15.66 5.35
C ILE A 281 6.26 15.43 6.47
N PRO A 282 6.60 15.70 7.74
CA PRO A 282 5.72 15.47 8.89
C PRO A 282 4.63 16.57 9.01
N LEU A 283 3.81 16.75 7.97
CA LEU A 283 2.79 17.80 7.87
C LEU A 283 1.82 17.80 9.05
N ALA A 284 1.41 16.63 9.53
CA ALA A 284 0.53 16.51 10.70
C ALA A 284 1.20 17.01 11.99
N GLY A 285 2.49 16.71 12.18
CA GLY A 285 3.27 17.22 13.32
C GLY A 285 3.39 18.75 13.27
N LEU A 286 3.71 19.29 12.09
CA LEU A 286 3.80 20.75 11.88
C LEU A 286 2.47 21.47 12.19
N LEU A 287 1.33 20.87 11.84
CA LEU A 287 0.02 21.42 12.18
C LEU A 287 -0.28 21.37 13.68
N VAL A 288 0.07 20.27 14.36
CA VAL A 288 -0.08 20.15 15.81
C VAL A 288 0.76 21.19 16.54
N ASP A 289 2.02 21.36 16.14
CA ASP A 289 2.91 22.37 16.70
C ASP A 289 2.38 23.78 16.48
N TRP A 290 1.82 24.07 15.30
CA TRP A 290 1.16 25.34 15.02
C TRP A 290 -0.03 25.61 15.95
N PHE A 291 -0.91 24.63 16.15
CA PHE A 291 -2.05 24.78 17.06
C PHE A 291 -1.61 24.93 18.52
N ARG A 292 -0.54 24.27 18.94
CA ARG A 292 0.04 24.43 20.29
C ARG A 292 0.64 25.81 20.50
N LEU A 293 1.27 26.39 19.48
CA LEU A 293 1.84 27.75 19.53
C LEU A 293 0.78 28.86 19.46
N ALA A 294 -0.41 28.54 18.93
CA ALA A 294 -1.53 29.48 18.81
C ALA A 294 -2.45 29.53 20.03
N GLN A 295 -2.22 28.70 21.05
CA GLN A 295 -2.91 28.68 22.35
C GLN A 295 -2.05 29.34 23.42
#